data_AF-A0A524IHX6-F1
#
_entry.id   AF-A0A524IHX6-F1
#
_cell.length_a   1.000
_cell.length_b   1.000
_cell.length_c   1.000
_cell.angle_alpha   90.00
_cell.angle_beta   90.00
_cell.angle_gamma   90.00
#
_symmetry.space_group_name_H-M   'P 1'
#
loop_
_entity.id
_entity.type
_entity.pdbx_description
1 polymer ?
#
loop_
_entity_poly.entity_id
_entity_poly.type
_entity_poly.pdbx_seq_one_letter_code
_entity_poly.pdbx_strand_id
1 'polypeptide(L)'
;MAGKSGPGMQAQIYRPMVALAGFHRGRIDCGMARERIRRPGVYRVLGVAVVLAACAGDQGGVDGDVLIVAVPVHPIAGIVDALAPEGILEVVVLVPPGANPETHEPSIETLRRLAIARLYLEIGHPAFTFERTWLNGALDGSAAVRVPLFEGCPLRDGDPHAWLSTRCLAAAAAVTANALAGVLPEHSEEIAANLDRFNARLEKTADVTERRLAPYNGRMFFVLHPAFGYLATDNDLQQIEILSHGSGDPGASRIAELIRL
;
A
#
# COMPACT_ATOMS: atom_id res chain seq x y z
N MET A 1 4.56 14.77 50.40
CA MET A 1 6.00 15.01 50.59
C MET A 1 6.75 14.29 49.47
N ALA A 2 7.61 15.04 48.75
CA ALA A 2 8.59 14.65 47.71
C ALA A 2 8.07 13.82 46.52
N GLY A 3 8.07 14.28 45.25
CA GLY A 3 9.13 14.98 44.50
C GLY A 3 10.12 13.93 43.96
N LYS A 4 10.29 13.68 42.66
CA LYS A 4 10.90 14.53 41.62
C LYS A 4 10.96 13.71 40.30
N SER A 5 10.41 14.21 39.19
CA SER A 5 11.10 14.79 38.00
C SER A 5 11.96 13.83 37.16
N GLY A 6 11.60 13.71 35.86
CA GLY A 6 12.46 13.20 34.79
C GLY A 6 13.74 14.02 34.58
N PRO A 7 14.66 13.61 33.68
CA PRO A 7 14.57 13.92 32.23
C PRO A 7 15.08 12.71 31.40
N GLY A 8 15.27 12.66 30.07
CA GLY A 8 15.32 13.62 28.99
C GLY A 8 15.93 12.90 27.78
N MET A 9 15.40 13.21 26.60
CA MET A 9 15.82 12.77 25.27
C MET A 9 17.29 13.11 24.97
N GLN A 10 18.06 12.20 24.34
CA GLN A 10 19.16 12.57 23.45
C GLN A 10 19.31 11.59 22.28
N ALA A 11 19.19 12.17 21.08
CA ALA A 11 19.55 11.59 19.81
C ALA A 11 21.08 11.54 19.66
N GLN A 12 21.61 10.44 19.14
CA GLN A 12 23.04 10.30 18.84
C GLN A 12 23.23 10.14 17.33
N ILE A 13 23.56 11.26 16.70
CA ILE A 13 24.05 11.37 15.33
C ILE A 13 25.58 11.31 15.43
N TYR A 14 26.25 10.37 14.75
CA TYR A 14 27.69 10.51 14.47
C TYR A 14 28.07 9.96 13.08
N ARG A 15 28.91 10.76 12.41
CA ARG A 15 29.31 10.79 10.99
C ARG A 15 30.25 9.65 10.57
N PRO A 16 30.30 9.28 9.27
CA PRO A 16 31.42 8.53 8.71
C PRO A 16 32.63 9.44 8.41
N MET A 17 33.81 8.94 8.77
CA MET A 17 35.14 9.50 8.49
C MET A 17 35.49 9.36 7.00
N VAL A 18 35.90 10.47 6.39
CA VAL A 18 36.58 10.52 5.09
C VAL A 18 38.08 10.34 5.34
N ALA A 19 38.70 9.33 4.74
CA ALA A 19 40.15 9.16 4.69
C ALA A 19 40.66 9.47 3.28
N LEU A 20 41.60 10.41 3.22
CA LEU A 20 42.25 10.94 2.03
C LEU A 20 43.67 10.34 1.88
N ALA A 21 44.07 10.15 0.62
CA ALA A 21 45.43 10.22 0.09
C ALA A 21 46.42 9.07 0.32
N GLY A 22 46.84 8.46 -0.79
CA GLY A 22 48.10 7.73 -0.96
C GLY A 22 48.62 7.93 -2.38
N PHE A 23 49.50 8.92 -2.55
CA PHE A 23 50.11 9.35 -3.80
C PHE A 23 51.43 8.59 -3.99
N HIS A 24 51.60 7.82 -5.08
CA HIS A 24 52.91 7.30 -5.47
C HIS A 24 53.31 7.83 -6.86
N ARG A 25 54.33 8.70 -6.85
CA ARG A 25 55.08 9.14 -8.04
C ARG A 25 56.04 8.04 -8.46
N GLY A 26 56.03 7.69 -9.74
CA GLY A 26 57.14 7.09 -10.47
C GLY A 26 57.27 7.80 -11.82
N ARG A 27 58.36 8.54 -11.99
CA ARG A 27 58.78 9.25 -13.22
C ARG A 27 59.76 8.35 -14.00
N ILE A 28 60.05 8.72 -15.26
CA ILE A 28 61.12 8.27 -16.19
C ILE A 28 60.46 7.64 -17.45
N ASP A 29 60.69 8.03 -18.71
CA ASP A 29 61.73 8.89 -19.29
C ASP A 29 61.25 9.62 -20.57
N CYS A 30 62.01 10.66 -20.93
CA CYS A 30 61.84 11.50 -22.10
C CYS A 30 62.60 10.92 -23.30
N GLY A 31 61.96 10.81 -24.47
CA GLY A 31 62.61 10.41 -25.72
C GLY A 31 61.96 11.09 -26.92
N MET A 32 62.47 12.26 -27.28
CA MET A 32 62.16 12.91 -28.56
C MET A 32 62.86 12.18 -29.70
N ALA A 33 62.11 11.82 -30.75
CA ALA A 33 62.64 11.74 -32.10
C ALA A 33 61.53 12.08 -33.10
N ARG A 34 61.67 13.27 -33.71
CA ARG A 34 60.92 13.70 -34.89
C ARG A 34 61.58 13.06 -36.11
N GLU A 35 60.83 12.30 -36.90
CA GLU A 35 61.12 12.15 -38.32
C GLU A 35 59.85 12.25 -39.15
N ARG A 36 59.94 13.07 -40.20
CA ARG A 36 58.86 13.47 -41.10
C ARG A 36 59.31 13.04 -42.50
N ILE A 37 58.75 11.97 -43.04
CA ILE A 37 58.97 11.56 -44.43
C ILE A 37 57.63 11.45 -45.16
N ARG A 38 57.61 12.00 -46.37
CA ARG A 38 56.48 12.26 -47.27
C ARG A 38 56.03 10.98 -48.02
N ARG A 39 54.70 10.84 -48.14
CA ARG A 39 53.79 10.26 -49.18
C ARG A 39 54.38 9.63 -50.47
N PRO A 40 53.64 8.86 -51.30
CA PRO A 40 52.31 8.21 -51.13
C PRO A 40 52.31 6.72 -51.57
N GLY A 41 51.45 5.89 -50.98
CA GLY A 41 51.19 4.53 -51.43
C GLY A 41 49.69 4.26 -51.42
N VAL A 42 49.09 4.26 -52.60
CA VAL A 42 47.68 3.94 -52.82
C VAL A 42 47.49 2.46 -52.57
N TYR A 43 46.99 2.09 -51.39
CA TYR A 43 46.40 0.77 -51.16
C TYR A 43 44.91 0.95 -50.95
N ARG A 44 44.16 0.56 -51.98
CA ARG A 44 42.72 0.29 -51.92
C ARG A 44 42.49 -0.77 -50.84
N VAL A 45 42.15 -0.36 -49.62
CA VAL A 45 41.54 -1.26 -48.63
C VAL A 45 40.04 -1.24 -48.90
N LEU A 46 39.62 -2.33 -49.52
CA LEU A 46 38.24 -2.73 -49.76
C LEU A 46 37.50 -2.76 -48.42
N GLY A 47 36.26 -2.26 -48.43
CA GLY A 47 35.47 -2.00 -47.24
C GLY A 47 35.20 -3.24 -46.37
N VAL A 48 35.25 -3.02 -45.07
CA VAL A 48 34.44 -3.75 -44.11
C VAL A 48 33.53 -2.71 -43.48
N ALA A 49 32.31 -2.62 -43.99
CA ALA A 49 31.25 -1.94 -43.29
C ALA A 49 31.00 -2.73 -41.99
N VAL A 50 31.41 -2.15 -40.87
CA VAL A 50 31.00 -2.62 -39.54
C VAL A 50 29.49 -2.36 -39.48
N VAL A 51 28.71 -3.37 -39.84
CA VAL A 51 27.29 -3.41 -39.51
C VAL A 51 27.24 -3.49 -38.00
N LEU A 52 26.81 -2.38 -37.40
CA LEU A 52 26.32 -2.35 -36.03
C LEU A 52 25.21 -3.42 -35.95
N ALA A 53 25.56 -4.60 -35.46
CA ALA A 53 24.58 -5.52 -34.91
C ALA A 53 24.04 -4.83 -33.65
N ALA A 54 23.05 -3.97 -33.85
CA ALA A 54 22.13 -3.60 -32.81
C ALA A 54 21.54 -4.93 -32.31
N CYS A 55 21.90 -5.33 -31.09
CA CYS A 55 21.14 -6.32 -30.35
C CYS A 55 19.78 -5.69 -30.03
N ALA A 56 18.91 -5.63 -31.05
CA ALA A 56 17.49 -5.72 -30.87
C ALA A 56 17.19 -7.22 -30.74
N GLY A 57 16.67 -7.61 -29.58
CA GLY A 57 16.15 -8.97 -29.37
C GLY A 57 16.93 -9.79 -28.35
N ASP A 58 16.80 -9.42 -27.08
CA ASP A 58 16.18 -10.35 -26.16
C ASP A 58 15.11 -9.58 -25.38
N GLN A 59 14.06 -9.19 -26.10
CA GLN A 59 12.75 -9.07 -25.47
C GLN A 59 12.30 -10.52 -25.30
N GLY A 60 12.87 -11.17 -24.28
CA GLY A 60 12.35 -12.43 -23.76
C GLY A 60 10.86 -12.23 -23.65
N GLY A 61 10.12 -13.10 -24.32
CA GLY A 61 8.68 -12.99 -24.44
C GLY A 61 8.10 -12.61 -23.09
N VAL A 62 7.44 -11.45 -23.05
CA VAL A 62 6.60 -11.06 -21.93
C VAL A 62 5.51 -12.12 -21.91
N ASP A 63 5.72 -13.17 -21.11
CA ASP A 63 4.58 -13.86 -20.57
C ASP A 63 3.83 -12.78 -19.79
N GLY A 64 2.58 -12.56 -20.18
CA GLY A 64 1.75 -11.46 -19.73
C GLY A 64 1.35 -11.66 -18.28
N ASP A 65 2.32 -11.55 -17.36
CA ASP A 65 2.12 -11.61 -15.93
C ASP A 65 1.36 -10.34 -15.53
N VAL A 66 0.04 -10.45 -15.56
CA VAL A 66 -0.87 -9.46 -15.02
C VAL A 66 -0.41 -9.12 -13.61
N LEU A 67 -0.17 -7.83 -13.33
CA LEU A 67 0.24 -7.38 -12.01
C LEU A 67 -0.87 -7.72 -11.01
N ILE A 68 -0.57 -8.47 -9.97
CA ILE A 68 -1.55 -8.85 -8.94
C ILE A 68 -1.42 -7.93 -7.72
N VAL A 69 -2.55 -7.33 -7.31
CA VAL A 69 -2.72 -6.63 -6.04
C VAL A 69 -3.69 -7.43 -5.17
N ALA A 70 -3.21 -7.91 -4.03
CA ALA A 70 -4.03 -8.64 -3.08
C ALA A 70 -4.58 -7.71 -1.99
N VAL A 71 -5.84 -7.90 -1.61
CA VAL A 71 -6.56 -7.09 -0.63
C VAL A 71 -7.43 -7.97 0.27
N PRO A 72 -7.55 -7.68 1.58
CA PRO A 72 -8.25 -8.55 2.51
C PRO A 72 -9.75 -8.64 2.23
N VAL A 73 -10.39 -7.50 1.92
CA VAL A 73 -11.85 -7.38 1.78
C VAL A 73 -12.22 -6.45 0.64
N HIS A 74 -13.44 -6.59 0.13
CA HIS A 74 -13.94 -5.85 -1.03
C HIS A 74 -13.92 -4.31 -0.89
N PRO A 75 -14.17 -3.68 0.28
CA PRO A 75 -14.01 -2.23 0.41
C PRO A 75 -12.62 -1.72 0.02
N ILE A 76 -11.57 -2.51 0.25
CA ILE A 76 -10.20 -2.16 -0.12
C ILE A 76 -9.99 -2.36 -1.64
N ALA A 77 -10.60 -3.39 -2.23
CA ALA A 77 -10.58 -3.58 -3.68
C ALA A 77 -11.11 -2.34 -4.42
N GLY A 78 -12.20 -1.75 -3.92
CA GLY A 78 -12.78 -0.54 -4.50
C GLY A 78 -11.86 0.69 -4.46
N ILE A 79 -10.86 0.74 -3.56
CA ILE A 79 -9.82 1.77 -3.59
C ILE A 79 -8.88 1.52 -4.77
N VAL A 80 -8.45 0.26 -4.97
CA VAL A 80 -7.58 -0.11 -6.10
C VAL A 80 -8.28 0.15 -7.42
N ASP A 81 -9.53 -0.31 -7.58
CA ASP A 81 -10.32 -0.14 -8.80
C ASP A 81 -10.53 1.34 -9.16
N ALA A 82 -10.61 2.21 -8.16
CA ALA A 82 -10.79 3.64 -8.39
C ALA A 82 -9.49 4.37 -8.77
N LEU A 83 -8.33 3.79 -8.48
CA LEU A 83 -7.02 4.42 -8.63
C LEU A 83 -6.21 3.83 -9.79
N ALA A 84 -6.33 2.53 -10.01
CA ALA A 84 -5.62 1.83 -11.06
C ALA A 84 -6.22 2.13 -12.45
N PRO A 85 -5.39 2.35 -13.48
CA PRO A 85 -5.82 2.30 -14.87
C PRO A 85 -6.58 1.01 -15.20
N GLU A 86 -7.48 1.06 -16.17
CA GLU A 86 -8.31 -0.09 -16.52
C GLU A 86 -7.49 -1.20 -17.19
N GLY A 87 -7.69 -2.45 -16.74
CA GLY A 87 -7.17 -3.65 -17.41
C GLY A 87 -5.68 -3.92 -17.28
N ILE A 88 -4.95 -3.15 -16.47
CA ILE A 88 -3.48 -3.31 -16.31
C ILE A 88 -3.06 -4.20 -15.13
N LEU A 89 -3.98 -4.45 -14.19
CA LEU A 89 -3.72 -5.26 -13.00
C LEU A 89 -4.95 -6.10 -12.65
N GLU A 90 -4.73 -7.10 -11.81
CA GLU A 90 -5.77 -7.93 -11.24
C GLU A 90 -5.84 -7.74 -9.73
N VAL A 91 -7.05 -7.55 -9.20
CA VAL A 91 -7.30 -7.42 -7.77
C VAL A 91 -7.78 -8.76 -7.19
N VAL A 92 -7.04 -9.28 -6.21
CA VAL A 92 -7.39 -10.51 -5.47
C VAL A 92 -8.00 -10.14 -4.14
N VAL A 93 -9.28 -10.43 -3.96
CA VAL A 93 -9.96 -10.25 -2.68
C VAL A 93 -9.88 -11.56 -1.89
N LEU A 94 -9.23 -11.53 -0.72
CA LEU A 94 -9.02 -12.73 0.08
C LEU A 94 -10.29 -13.22 0.77
N VAL A 95 -11.13 -12.30 1.25
CA VAL A 95 -12.45 -12.61 1.81
C VAL A 95 -13.52 -12.21 0.78
N PRO A 96 -14.13 -13.17 0.07
CA PRO A 96 -15.06 -12.86 -1.01
C PRO A 96 -16.35 -12.21 -0.49
N PRO A 97 -17.12 -11.52 -1.36
CA PRO A 97 -18.39 -10.91 -0.98
C PRO A 97 -19.34 -11.91 -0.30
N GLY A 98 -19.93 -11.50 0.82
CA GLY A 98 -20.84 -12.33 1.61
C GLY A 98 -20.16 -13.30 2.58
N ALA A 99 -18.84 -13.50 2.50
CA ALA A 99 -18.11 -14.24 3.52
C ALA A 99 -17.83 -13.37 4.76
N ASN A 100 -17.78 -14.01 5.93
CA ASN A 100 -17.42 -13.35 7.19
C ASN A 100 -15.91 -13.45 7.42
N PRO A 101 -15.16 -12.34 7.49
CA PRO A 101 -13.70 -12.36 7.68
C PRO A 101 -13.26 -13.03 8.99
N GLU A 102 -14.12 -13.10 10.01
CA GLU A 102 -13.80 -13.77 11.28
C GLU A 102 -13.81 -15.31 11.20
N THR A 103 -14.52 -15.86 10.21
CA THR A 103 -14.67 -17.33 10.06
C THR A 103 -14.22 -17.83 8.69
N HIS A 104 -13.92 -16.94 7.76
CA HIS A 104 -13.50 -17.31 6.42
C HIS A 104 -12.07 -17.87 6.42
N GLU A 105 -11.91 -19.01 5.75
CA GLU A 105 -10.63 -19.60 5.41
C GLU A 105 -10.36 -19.34 3.93
N PRO A 106 -9.23 -18.69 3.57
CA PRO A 106 -8.88 -18.46 2.18
C PRO A 106 -8.56 -19.79 1.49
N SER A 107 -8.97 -19.93 0.24
CA SER A 107 -8.65 -21.12 -0.55
C SER A 107 -7.15 -21.20 -0.85
N ILE A 108 -6.66 -22.42 -1.09
CA ILE A 108 -5.27 -22.64 -1.55
C ILE A 108 -4.99 -21.89 -2.86
N GLU A 109 -5.98 -21.77 -3.73
CA GLU A 109 -5.87 -20.96 -4.94
C GLU A 109 -5.62 -19.49 -4.60
N THR A 110 -6.45 -18.88 -3.74
CA THR A 110 -6.27 -17.50 -3.27
C THR A 110 -4.90 -17.29 -2.63
N LEU A 111 -4.44 -18.23 -1.80
CA LEU A 111 -3.13 -18.15 -1.15
C LEU A 111 -1.97 -18.25 -2.15
N ARG A 112 -2.08 -19.08 -3.19
CA ARG A 112 -1.08 -19.13 -4.28
C ARG A 112 -1.02 -17.81 -5.03
N ARG A 113 -2.18 -17.19 -5.28
CA ARG A 113 -2.26 -15.88 -5.93
C ARG A 113 -1.67 -14.78 -5.06
N LEU A 114 -1.91 -14.82 -3.74
CA LEU A 114 -1.23 -13.94 -2.79
C LEU A 114 0.30 -14.11 -2.83
N ALA A 115 0.80 -15.34 -2.91
CA ALA A 115 2.24 -15.61 -2.89
C ALA A 115 3.01 -14.96 -4.05
N ILE A 116 2.35 -14.79 -5.20
CA ILE A 116 2.89 -14.12 -6.39
C ILE A 116 2.41 -12.66 -6.54
N ALA A 117 1.61 -12.15 -5.60
CA ALA A 117 1.14 -10.77 -5.63
C ALA A 117 2.32 -9.79 -5.51
N ARG A 118 2.22 -8.65 -6.20
CA ARG A 118 3.24 -7.60 -6.09
C ARG A 118 3.03 -6.74 -4.85
N LEU A 119 1.76 -6.49 -4.51
CA LEU A 119 1.33 -5.70 -3.37
C LEU A 119 0.30 -6.49 -2.56
N TYR A 120 0.38 -6.38 -1.24
CA TYR A 120 -0.70 -6.72 -0.32
C TYR A 120 -1.12 -5.45 0.43
N LEU A 121 -2.35 -4.99 0.20
CA LEU A 121 -2.88 -3.81 0.87
C LEU A 121 -3.47 -4.21 2.21
N GLU A 122 -2.77 -3.86 3.28
CA GLU A 122 -2.98 -4.34 4.63
C GLU A 122 -3.91 -3.42 5.42
N ILE A 123 -4.91 -4.00 6.11
CA ILE A 123 -5.71 -3.29 7.11
C ILE A 123 -4.86 -3.03 8.36
N GLY A 124 -4.12 -4.04 8.82
CA GLY A 124 -3.10 -3.91 9.87
C GLY A 124 -3.67 -3.67 11.27
N HIS A 125 -4.95 -3.95 11.48
CA HIS A 125 -5.63 -3.70 12.75
C HIS A 125 -5.70 -4.97 13.61
N PRO A 126 -5.33 -4.96 14.91
CA PRO A 126 -5.29 -6.16 15.75
C PRO A 126 -6.61 -6.93 15.85
N ALA A 127 -7.73 -6.22 15.76
CA ALA A 127 -9.08 -6.79 15.78
C ALA A 127 -9.48 -7.43 14.44
N PHE A 128 -8.79 -7.14 13.34
CA PHE A 128 -8.98 -7.85 12.07
C PHE A 128 -8.19 -9.16 12.09
N THR A 129 -8.78 -10.20 12.68
CA THR A 129 -8.05 -11.44 13.02
C THR A 129 -7.57 -12.22 11.81
N PHE A 130 -8.27 -12.09 10.67
CA PHE A 130 -7.96 -12.76 9.41
C PHE A 130 -6.48 -12.64 8.99
N GLU A 131 -5.92 -11.43 9.05
CA GLU A 131 -4.52 -11.17 8.68
C GLU A 131 -3.53 -11.97 9.53
N ARG A 132 -3.75 -11.98 10.85
CA ARG A 132 -2.88 -12.71 11.78
C ARG A 132 -3.03 -14.22 11.64
N THR A 133 -4.25 -14.70 11.44
CA THR A 133 -4.56 -16.13 11.36
C THR A 133 -4.01 -16.76 10.08
N TRP A 134 -4.18 -16.08 8.94
CA TRP A 134 -3.91 -16.67 7.62
C TRP A 134 -2.70 -16.08 6.92
N LEU A 135 -2.37 -14.81 7.14
CA LEU A 135 -1.47 -14.08 6.24
C LEU A 135 -0.06 -13.89 6.79
N ASN A 136 0.15 -13.87 8.11
CA ASN A 136 1.49 -13.71 8.67
C ASN A 136 2.51 -14.71 8.08
N GLY A 137 2.20 -16.01 8.12
CA GLY A 137 3.10 -17.02 7.52
C GLY A 137 3.09 -17.05 5.99
N ALA A 138 1.96 -16.72 5.36
CA ALA A 138 1.84 -16.73 3.89
C ALA A 138 2.62 -15.58 3.24
N LEU A 139 2.62 -14.40 3.88
CA LEU A 139 3.31 -13.21 3.41
C LEU A 139 4.82 -13.29 3.61
N ASP A 140 5.30 -13.91 4.70
CA ASP A 140 6.73 -14.08 4.99
C ASP A 140 7.48 -14.84 3.88
N GLY A 141 6.79 -15.74 3.16
CA GLY A 141 7.31 -16.46 2.01
C GLY A 141 6.96 -15.86 0.64
N SER A 142 6.26 -14.73 0.61
CA SER A 142 5.78 -14.09 -0.63
C SER A 142 6.71 -12.99 -1.12
N ALA A 143 6.58 -12.62 -2.40
CA ALA A 143 7.23 -11.44 -2.97
C ALA A 143 6.42 -10.13 -2.75
N ALA A 144 5.26 -10.23 -2.10
CA ALA A 144 4.33 -9.12 -1.95
C ALA A 144 4.88 -8.07 -0.98
N VAL A 145 4.89 -6.82 -1.41
CA VAL A 145 5.15 -5.69 -0.52
C VAL A 145 3.89 -5.41 0.29
N ARG A 146 4.00 -5.45 1.62
CA ARG A 146 2.91 -5.07 2.54
C ARG A 146 2.77 -3.55 2.56
N VAL A 147 1.55 -3.08 2.37
CA VAL A 147 1.20 -1.66 2.31
C VAL A 147 0.18 -1.36 3.41
N PRO A 148 0.59 -0.76 4.55
CA PRO A 148 -0.32 -0.43 5.64
C PRO A 148 -1.23 0.74 5.26
N LEU A 149 -2.50 0.47 4.99
CA LEU A 149 -3.42 1.45 4.39
C LEU A 149 -3.80 2.61 5.30
N PHE A 150 -4.07 2.31 6.56
CA PHE A 150 -4.66 3.26 7.50
C PHE A 150 -3.62 3.89 8.43
N GLU A 151 -2.35 3.89 8.03
CA GLU A 151 -1.32 4.63 8.74
C GLU A 151 -1.65 6.13 8.72
N GLY A 152 -1.69 6.76 9.90
CA GLY A 152 -2.11 8.16 10.06
C GLY A 152 -3.62 8.39 10.20
N CYS A 153 -4.45 7.33 10.14
CA CYS A 153 -5.85 7.41 10.53
C CYS A 153 -5.98 7.32 12.07
N PRO A 154 -6.94 8.04 12.70
CA PRO A 154 -7.23 7.86 14.12
C PRO A 154 -7.95 6.51 14.32
N LEU A 155 -7.15 5.43 14.41
CA LEU A 155 -7.67 4.08 14.58
C LEU A 155 -8.42 3.96 15.90
N ARG A 156 -9.51 3.19 15.86
CA ARG A 156 -10.38 2.92 17.00
C ARG A 156 -10.03 1.55 17.57
N ASP A 157 -9.81 1.49 18.88
CA ASP A 157 -9.56 0.24 19.58
C ASP A 157 -10.69 -0.76 19.32
N GLY A 158 -10.32 -1.98 18.93
CA GLY A 158 -11.28 -3.07 18.71
C GLY A 158 -12.15 -2.95 17.44
N ASP A 159 -11.95 -1.92 16.61
CA ASP A 159 -12.77 -1.67 15.43
C ASP A 159 -11.88 -1.56 14.16
N PRO A 160 -11.81 -2.64 13.34
CA PRO A 160 -10.97 -2.65 12.14
C PRO A 160 -11.59 -1.90 10.95
N HIS A 161 -12.82 -1.37 11.05
CA HIS A 161 -13.61 -0.91 9.91
C HIS A 161 -13.32 0.54 9.51
N ALA A 162 -12.04 0.92 9.49
CA ALA A 162 -11.59 2.28 9.18
C ALA A 162 -12.07 2.77 7.81
N TRP A 163 -12.32 1.86 6.86
CA TRP A 163 -12.90 2.15 5.55
C TRP A 163 -14.32 2.76 5.60
N LEU A 164 -14.98 2.79 6.76
CA LEU A 164 -16.26 3.47 6.95
C LEU A 164 -16.12 4.96 7.34
N SER A 165 -14.88 5.48 7.42
CA SER A 165 -14.60 6.91 7.48
C SER A 165 -14.09 7.41 6.12
N THR A 166 -14.73 8.45 5.57
CA THR A 166 -14.26 9.11 4.34
C THR A 166 -12.88 9.73 4.52
N ARG A 167 -12.58 10.24 5.72
CA ARG A 167 -11.25 10.76 6.08
C ARG A 167 -10.20 9.65 6.07
N CYS A 168 -10.51 8.49 6.65
CA CYS A 168 -9.59 7.36 6.63
C CYS A 168 -9.40 6.77 5.22
N LEU A 169 -10.48 6.73 4.42
CA LEU A 169 -10.42 6.33 3.01
C LEU A 169 -9.54 7.26 2.17
N ALA A 170 -9.55 8.56 2.42
CA ALA A 170 -8.68 9.51 1.70
C ALA A 170 -7.19 9.23 2.01
N ALA A 171 -6.84 8.95 3.26
CA ALA A 171 -5.49 8.55 3.64
C ALA A 171 -5.09 7.22 2.98
N ALA A 172 -5.95 6.21 3.04
CA ALA A 172 -5.72 4.92 2.40
C ALA A 172 -5.56 5.04 0.88
N ALA A 173 -6.34 5.92 0.23
CA ALA A 173 -6.21 6.17 -1.20
C ALA A 173 -4.88 6.82 -1.57
N ALA A 174 -4.39 7.77 -0.77
CA ALA A 174 -3.07 8.38 -1.00
C ALA A 174 -1.94 7.34 -0.86
N VAL A 175 -2.00 6.49 0.16
CA VAL A 175 -1.05 5.38 0.36
C VAL A 175 -1.12 4.40 -0.83
N THR A 176 -2.33 4.03 -1.25
CA THR A 176 -2.55 3.11 -2.37
C THR A 176 -2.03 3.69 -3.68
N ALA A 177 -2.31 4.97 -3.96
CA ALA A 177 -1.83 5.65 -5.16
C ALA A 177 -0.29 5.67 -5.23
N ASN A 178 0.37 5.96 -4.10
CA ASN A 178 1.83 5.93 -4.03
C ASN A 178 2.39 4.52 -4.25
N ALA A 179 1.77 3.50 -3.66
CA ALA A 179 2.17 2.11 -3.86
C ALA A 179 1.99 1.65 -5.31
N LEU A 180 0.84 1.99 -5.93
CA LEU A 180 0.55 1.70 -7.32
C LEU A 180 1.52 2.40 -8.26
N ALA A 181 1.78 3.70 -8.08
CA ALA A 181 2.74 4.44 -8.90
C ALA A 181 4.17 3.88 -8.79
N GLY A 182 4.54 3.34 -7.61
CA GLY A 182 5.82 2.66 -7.42
C GLY A 182 5.99 1.37 -8.22
N VAL A 183 4.89 0.66 -8.50
CA VAL A 183 4.91 -0.59 -9.30
C VAL A 183 4.44 -0.40 -10.74
N LEU A 184 3.84 0.75 -11.05
CA LEU A 184 3.34 1.16 -12.37
C LEU A 184 3.81 2.58 -12.71
N PRO A 185 5.14 2.83 -12.82
CA PRO A 185 5.68 4.17 -12.98
C PRO A 185 5.17 4.88 -14.24
N GLU A 186 4.94 4.13 -15.32
CA GLU A 186 4.41 4.67 -16.59
C GLU A 186 2.98 5.23 -16.48
N HIS A 187 2.23 4.82 -15.44
CA HIS A 187 0.85 5.26 -15.19
C HIS A 187 0.74 6.27 -14.05
N SER A 188 1.85 6.79 -13.52
CA SER A 188 1.85 7.65 -12.32
C SER A 188 0.96 8.89 -12.47
N GLU A 189 0.95 9.53 -13.65
CA GLU A 189 0.11 10.71 -13.90
C GLU A 189 -1.39 10.37 -13.91
N GLU A 190 -1.75 9.22 -14.50
CA GLU A 190 -3.14 8.75 -14.52
C GLU A 190 -3.62 8.36 -13.12
N ILE A 191 -2.78 7.66 -12.35
CA ILE A 191 -3.05 7.29 -10.95
C ILE A 191 -3.25 8.55 -10.09
N ALA A 192 -2.42 9.59 -10.28
CA ALA A 192 -2.57 10.86 -9.58
C ALA A 192 -3.90 11.54 -9.95
N ALA A 193 -4.25 11.58 -11.23
CA ALA A 193 -5.53 12.14 -11.68
C ALA A 193 -6.74 11.33 -11.18
N ASN A 194 -6.62 10.00 -11.06
CA ASN A 194 -7.61 9.13 -10.45
C ASN A 194 -7.78 9.42 -8.95
N LEU A 195 -6.67 9.62 -8.23
CA LEU A 195 -6.68 9.99 -6.81
C LEU A 195 -7.42 11.31 -6.59
N ASP A 196 -7.16 12.33 -7.40
CA ASP A 196 -7.88 13.61 -7.32
C ASP A 196 -9.38 13.44 -7.51
N ARG A 197 -9.80 12.62 -8.51
CA ARG A 197 -11.22 12.30 -8.74
C ARG A 197 -11.82 11.52 -7.58
N PHE A 198 -11.09 10.58 -7.01
CA PHE A 198 -11.53 9.79 -5.87
C PHE A 198 -11.72 10.65 -4.63
N ASN A 199 -10.77 11.55 -4.34
CA ASN A 199 -10.86 12.48 -3.22
C ASN A 199 -12.04 13.45 -3.38
N ALA A 200 -12.25 14.01 -4.57
CA ALA A 200 -13.42 14.86 -4.83
C ALA A 200 -14.76 14.11 -4.62
N ARG A 201 -14.81 12.82 -4.95
CA ARG A 201 -15.97 11.95 -4.65
C ARG A 201 -16.13 11.70 -3.15
N LEU A 202 -15.03 11.49 -2.41
CA LEU A 202 -15.06 11.29 -0.97
C LEU A 202 -15.55 12.55 -0.25
N GLU A 203 -15.06 13.74 -0.62
CA GLU A 203 -15.52 15.03 -0.09
C GLU A 203 -17.02 15.21 -0.30
N LYS A 204 -17.50 14.99 -1.54
CA LYS A 204 -18.95 15.05 -1.83
C LYS A 204 -19.74 14.02 -1.01
N THR A 205 -19.20 12.84 -0.79
CA THR A 205 -19.85 11.78 0.01
C THR A 205 -19.90 12.17 1.49
N ALA A 206 -18.81 12.73 2.02
CA ALA A 206 -18.74 13.23 3.38
C ALA A 206 -19.80 14.33 3.59
N ASP A 207 -19.82 15.33 2.72
CA ASP A 207 -20.79 16.43 2.72
C ASP A 207 -22.26 15.94 2.68
N VAL A 208 -22.57 14.98 1.82
CA VAL A 208 -23.92 14.43 1.70
C VAL A 208 -24.29 13.64 2.97
N THR A 209 -23.34 12.87 3.51
CA THR A 209 -23.54 12.06 4.70
C THR A 209 -23.78 12.96 5.91
N GLU A 210 -22.92 13.95 6.14
CA GLU A 210 -23.05 14.92 7.22
C GLU A 210 -24.40 15.64 7.15
N ARG A 211 -24.78 16.19 5.97
CA ARG A 211 -26.07 16.88 5.82
C ARG A 211 -27.27 15.99 6.09
N ARG A 212 -27.21 14.71 5.72
CA ARG A 212 -28.31 13.75 5.94
C ARG A 212 -28.40 13.28 7.38
N LEU A 213 -27.27 13.20 8.07
CA LEU A 213 -27.19 12.71 9.44
C LEU A 213 -27.29 13.83 10.48
N ALA A 214 -27.04 15.09 10.11
CA ALA A 214 -27.12 16.26 10.99
C ALA A 214 -28.40 16.35 11.85
N PRO A 215 -29.62 16.01 11.35
CA PRO A 215 -30.83 16.00 12.19
C PRO A 215 -30.83 14.96 13.32
N TYR A 216 -29.89 14.01 13.29
CA TYR A 216 -29.76 12.90 14.23
C TYR A 216 -28.50 13.01 15.12
N ASN A 217 -27.79 14.13 15.09
CA ASN A 217 -26.62 14.34 15.96
C ASN A 217 -26.94 14.04 17.43
N GLY A 218 -26.00 13.37 18.10
CA GLY A 218 -26.11 12.85 19.46
C GLY A 218 -27.02 11.62 19.62
N ARG A 219 -27.68 11.13 18.56
CA ARG A 219 -28.60 9.99 18.68
C ARG A 219 -27.89 8.65 18.59
N MET A 220 -28.54 7.66 19.20
CA MET A 220 -28.14 6.26 19.17
C MET A 220 -28.83 5.50 18.03
N PHE A 221 -28.14 4.51 17.48
CA PHE A 221 -28.72 3.52 16.56
C PHE A 221 -28.18 2.12 16.86
N PHE A 222 -29.02 1.11 16.65
CA PHE A 222 -28.65 -0.29 16.90
C PHE A 222 -28.06 -0.93 15.66
N VAL A 223 -27.01 -1.72 15.84
CA VAL A 223 -26.41 -2.55 14.80
C VAL A 223 -26.21 -3.97 15.30
N LEU A 224 -26.28 -4.94 14.41
CA LEU A 224 -25.99 -6.33 14.78
C LEU A 224 -24.50 -6.49 15.10
N HIS A 225 -23.63 -6.14 14.15
CA HIS A 225 -22.16 -6.22 14.28
C HIS A 225 -21.55 -4.81 14.39
N PRO A 226 -20.56 -4.60 15.28
CA PRO A 226 -19.97 -3.29 15.54
C PRO A 226 -19.00 -2.87 14.43
N ALA A 227 -19.55 -2.47 13.28
CA ALA A 227 -18.75 -1.98 12.14
C ALA A 227 -18.83 -0.47 11.93
N PHE A 228 -19.87 0.21 12.42
CA PHE A 228 -20.16 1.59 12.07
C PHE A 228 -19.53 2.63 13.02
N GLY A 229 -18.55 2.24 13.84
CA GLY A 229 -17.94 3.13 14.84
C GLY A 229 -17.24 4.35 14.22
N TYR A 230 -16.57 4.18 13.09
CA TYR A 230 -15.96 5.29 12.33
C TYR A 230 -17.01 6.23 11.73
N LEU A 231 -18.03 5.68 11.05
CA LEU A 231 -19.16 6.47 10.52
C LEU A 231 -19.84 7.28 11.63
N ALA A 232 -20.08 6.64 12.78
CA ALA A 232 -20.72 7.26 13.92
C ALA A 232 -19.87 8.40 14.49
N THR A 233 -18.55 8.19 14.62
CA THR A 233 -17.61 9.21 15.11
C THR A 233 -17.55 10.42 14.18
N ASP A 234 -17.50 10.18 12.86
CA ASP A 234 -17.39 11.26 11.88
C ASP A 234 -18.69 12.09 11.76
N ASN A 235 -19.83 11.61 12.28
CA ASN A 235 -21.15 12.25 12.14
C ASN A 235 -21.89 12.48 13.48
N ASP A 236 -21.17 12.50 14.61
CA ASP A 236 -21.74 12.71 15.94
C ASP A 236 -22.93 11.78 16.26
N LEU A 237 -22.78 10.49 15.97
CA LEU A 237 -23.76 9.46 16.31
C LEU A 237 -23.18 8.48 17.33
N GLN A 238 -24.07 7.74 17.97
CA GLN A 238 -23.71 6.67 18.91
C GLN A 238 -24.17 5.32 18.35
N GLN A 239 -23.22 4.43 18.10
CA GLN A 239 -23.54 3.04 17.78
C GLN A 239 -23.81 2.26 19.05
N ILE A 240 -24.88 1.46 19.06
CA ILE A 240 -25.13 0.42 20.06
C ILE A 240 -25.08 -0.94 19.36
N GLU A 241 -24.07 -1.73 19.68
CA GLU A 241 -23.90 -3.07 19.11
C GLU A 241 -24.68 -4.15 19.86
N ILE A 242 -25.30 -5.05 19.12
CA ILE A 242 -25.98 -6.22 19.69
C ILE A 242 -24.96 -7.33 19.97
N LEU A 243 -24.08 -7.58 19.01
CA LEU A 243 -22.94 -8.49 19.12
C LEU A 243 -21.66 -7.70 19.44
N SER A 244 -20.75 -8.30 20.18
CA SER A 244 -19.38 -7.80 20.25
C SER A 244 -18.59 -8.27 19.03
N HIS A 245 -17.53 -7.54 18.66
CA HIS A 245 -16.66 -7.95 17.56
C HIS A 245 -16.03 -9.32 17.86
N GLY A 246 -16.18 -10.28 16.95
CA GLY A 246 -15.68 -11.65 17.13
C GLY A 246 -16.43 -12.50 18.17
N SER A 247 -17.57 -12.05 18.70
CA SER A 247 -18.41 -12.86 19.60
C SER A 247 -19.49 -13.66 18.84
N GLY A 248 -19.91 -14.80 19.42
CA GLY A 248 -21.10 -15.53 18.97
C GLY A 248 -22.42 -14.80 19.32
N ASP A 249 -23.54 -15.51 19.21
CA ASP A 249 -24.90 -14.98 19.45
C ASP A 249 -25.04 -14.20 20.76
N PRO A 250 -25.88 -13.15 20.80
CA PRO A 250 -26.00 -12.32 21.99
C PRO A 250 -26.72 -13.10 23.09
N GLY A 251 -26.13 -13.15 24.28
CA GLY A 251 -26.77 -13.75 25.44
C GLY A 251 -28.07 -13.02 25.82
N ALA A 252 -29.01 -13.74 26.45
CA ALA A 252 -30.29 -13.17 26.89
C ALA A 252 -30.13 -11.94 27.82
N SER A 253 -29.04 -11.90 28.61
CA SER A 253 -28.70 -10.74 29.45
C SER A 253 -28.42 -9.49 28.62
N ARG A 254 -27.63 -9.61 27.54
CA ARG A 254 -27.33 -8.48 26.64
C ARG A 254 -28.59 -7.95 25.98
N ILE A 255 -29.45 -8.84 25.48
CA ILE A 255 -30.73 -8.43 24.91
C ILE A 255 -31.60 -7.72 25.95
N ALA A 256 -31.65 -8.22 27.19
CA ALA A 256 -32.41 -7.58 28.27
C ALA A 256 -31.83 -6.22 28.69
N GLU A 257 -30.52 -5.99 28.56
CA GLU A 257 -29.90 -4.68 28.75
C GLU A 257 -30.31 -3.71 27.63
N LEU A 258 -30.24 -4.15 26.37
CA LEU A 258 -30.54 -3.31 25.21
C LEU A 258 -32.01 -2.86 25.17
N ILE A 259 -32.95 -3.69 25.63
CA ILE A 259 -34.38 -3.33 25.73
C ILE A 259 -34.64 -2.19 26.73
N ARG A 260 -33.71 -1.92 27.66
CA ARG A 260 -33.89 -0.90 28.71
C ARG A 260 -33.27 0.46 28.37
N LEU A 261 -32.57 0.59 27.23
CA LEU A 261 -32.00 1.84 26.73
C LEU A 261 -33.08 2.74 26.10
#